data_AF-A0A3E1DWU8-F1
#
_entry.id   AF-A0A3E1DWU8-F1
#
_cell.length_a   1.000
_cell.length_b   1.000
_cell.length_c   1.000
_cell.angle_alpha   90.00
_cell.angle_beta   90.00
_cell.angle_gamma   90.00
#
_symmetry.space_group_name_H-M   'P 1'
#
loop_
_entity.id
_entity.type
_entity.pdbx_description
1 polymer ?
#
loop_
_entity_poly.entity_id
_entity_poly.type
_entity_poly.pdbx_seq_one_letter_code
_entity_poly.pdbx_strand_id
1 'polypeptide(L)'
;MGTLLSTRATPAEPAGGGQPPVQLEKFTVNDRHLLCFGLGLELWEDKYTHRVLAMYVKAVQPESMAEQEGITPGARIFGLNGLAVDNFQATFGEGSELNRLFLNRNNGDHVTLELKLMNKRGTRFITLVQHSGLNVNISQRHPLAR
;
A
#
# COMPACT_ATOMS: atom_id res chain seq x y z
N MET A 1 -57.68 -27.61 -3.73
CA MET A 1 -56.45 -28.42 -3.90
C MET A 1 -55.89 -28.13 -5.28
N GLY A 2 -54.70 -27.54 -5.39
CA GLY A 2 -54.03 -27.27 -6.67
C GLY A 2 -53.16 -26.00 -6.62
N THR A 3 -51.88 -26.18 -6.35
CA THR A 3 -50.88 -25.18 -5.96
C THR A 3 -50.04 -24.69 -7.15
N LEU A 4 -49.71 -23.38 -7.15
CA LEU A 4 -48.55 -22.59 -7.67
C LEU A 4 -47.78 -23.04 -8.93
N LEU A 5 -47.35 -22.05 -9.73
CA LEU A 5 -45.91 -21.69 -9.89
C LEU A 5 -45.74 -20.42 -10.73
N SER A 6 -45.27 -19.36 -10.06
CA SER A 6 -44.86 -18.09 -10.64
C SER A 6 -43.45 -18.24 -11.22
N THR A 7 -43.31 -18.06 -12.54
CA THR A 7 -42.03 -18.13 -13.23
C THR A 7 -41.21 -16.87 -12.93
N ARG A 8 -40.08 -17.06 -12.23
CA ARG A 8 -39.05 -16.03 -12.05
C ARG A 8 -38.42 -15.72 -13.41
N ALA A 9 -38.53 -14.47 -13.85
CA ALA A 9 -37.70 -13.93 -14.91
C ALA A 9 -36.29 -13.65 -14.34
N THR A 10 -35.30 -14.32 -14.90
CA THR A 10 -33.87 -14.11 -14.64
C THR A 10 -33.46 -12.72 -15.16
N PRO A 11 -32.78 -11.87 -14.38
CA PRO A 11 -32.13 -10.69 -14.95
C PRO A 11 -30.92 -11.16 -15.77
N ALA A 12 -30.90 -10.77 -17.05
CA ALA A 12 -29.78 -11.00 -17.95
C ALA A 12 -28.53 -10.29 -17.42
N GLU A 13 -27.46 -11.06 -17.19
CA GLU A 13 -26.11 -10.54 -16.99
C GLU A 13 -25.66 -9.76 -18.24
N PRO A 14 -25.15 -8.52 -18.11
CA PRO A 14 -24.47 -7.88 -19.22
C PRO A 14 -23.11 -8.56 -19.44
N ALA A 15 -22.93 -9.09 -20.65
CA ALA A 15 -21.65 -9.53 -21.17
C ALA A 15 -20.66 -8.35 -21.21
N GLY A 16 -19.80 -8.25 -20.20
CA GLY A 16 -18.63 -7.38 -20.17
C GLY A 16 -17.38 -8.22 -20.40
N GLY A 17 -16.67 -7.94 -21.50
CA GLY A 17 -15.54 -8.74 -21.98
C GLY A 17 -14.52 -9.08 -20.90
N GLY A 18 -14.23 -10.37 -20.77
CA GLY A 18 -13.14 -10.87 -19.95
C GLY A 18 -11.82 -10.36 -20.49
N GLN A 19 -11.32 -9.26 -19.94
CA GLN A 19 -9.89 -9.03 -19.94
C GLN A 19 -9.28 -10.21 -19.16
N PRO A 20 -8.38 -11.01 -19.77
CA PRO A 20 -7.71 -12.06 -19.04
C PRO A 20 -7.04 -11.44 -17.81
N PRO A 21 -7.05 -12.11 -16.64
CA PRO A 21 -6.41 -11.59 -15.45
C PRO A 21 -4.96 -11.26 -15.80
N VAL A 22 -4.63 -9.96 -15.73
CA VAL A 22 -3.28 -9.47 -16.00
C VAL A 22 -2.35 -10.29 -15.13
N GLN A 23 -1.43 -11.04 -15.75
CA GLN A 23 -0.47 -11.83 -15.01
C GLN A 23 0.48 -10.86 -14.32
N LEU A 24 0.21 -10.69 -13.03
CA LEU A 24 0.88 -9.74 -12.18
C LEU A 24 2.28 -10.27 -11.86
N GLU A 25 3.32 -9.55 -12.28
CA GLU A 25 4.66 -9.82 -11.81
C GLU A 25 4.88 -9.02 -10.53
N LYS A 26 5.19 -9.74 -9.46
CA LYS A 26 5.48 -9.16 -8.16
C LYS A 26 6.79 -8.38 -8.25
N PHE A 27 6.71 -7.06 -8.37
CA PHE A 27 7.89 -6.21 -8.21
C PHE A 27 8.26 -6.15 -6.72
N THR A 28 9.16 -7.04 -6.31
CA THR A 28 9.71 -7.02 -4.96
C THR A 28 10.95 -6.12 -4.99
N VAL A 29 10.81 -4.85 -4.61
CA VAL A 29 11.98 -4.04 -4.26
C VAL A 29 12.64 -4.74 -3.07
N ASN A 30 13.86 -5.24 -3.31
CA ASN A 30 14.82 -5.85 -2.38
C ASN A 30 14.30 -6.12 -0.97
N ASP A 31 14.35 -7.40 -0.60
CA ASP A 31 13.94 -8.10 0.64
C ASP A 31 14.24 -7.41 2.01
N ARG A 32 14.81 -6.19 2.05
CA ARG A 32 15.22 -5.45 3.25
C ARG A 32 14.98 -3.94 3.28
N HIS A 33 14.21 -3.33 2.39
CA HIS A 33 14.04 -1.87 2.45
C HIS A 33 12.68 -1.43 2.98
N LEU A 34 12.64 -1.18 4.29
CA LEU A 34 11.76 -0.16 4.83
C LEU A 34 12.08 1.15 4.09
N LEU A 35 11.07 1.74 3.48
CA LEU A 35 11.12 3.08 2.93
C LEU A 35 11.19 4.09 4.07
N CYS A 36 11.36 5.37 3.75
CA CYS A 36 11.11 6.43 4.71
C CYS A 36 9.71 6.26 5.34
N PHE A 37 9.50 6.85 6.52
CA PHE A 37 8.29 6.73 7.31
C PHE A 37 8.04 5.35 7.96
N GLY A 38 9.01 4.43 7.88
CA GLY A 38 8.90 3.11 8.50
C GLY A 38 7.88 2.20 7.80
N LEU A 39 7.72 2.34 6.49
CA LEU A 39 6.79 1.55 5.69
C LEU A 39 7.51 0.72 4.63
N GLY A 40 7.11 -0.53 4.44
CA GLY A 40 7.38 -1.28 3.22
C GLY A 40 6.14 -1.27 2.34
N LEU A 41 6.32 -1.12 1.02
CA LEU A 41 5.21 -1.07 0.06
C LEU A 41 5.28 -2.25 -0.92
N GLU A 42 4.11 -2.67 -1.38
CA GLU A 42 3.92 -3.56 -2.52
C GLU A 42 3.03 -2.83 -3.53
N LEU A 43 3.44 -2.83 -4.79
CA LEU A 43 2.68 -2.19 -5.87
C LEU A 43 2.51 -3.11 -7.07
N TRP A 44 1.39 -2.91 -7.73
CA TRP A 44 0.97 -3.62 -8.92
C TRP A 44 0.92 -2.63 -10.07
N GLU A 45 1.57 -2.98 -11.18
CA GLU A 45 1.66 -2.14 -12.38
C GLU A 45 0.62 -2.56 -13.43
N ASP A 46 0.01 -1.56 -14.07
CA ASP A 46 -0.68 -1.76 -15.34
C ASP A 46 0.35 -1.81 -16.50
N LYS A 47 0.49 -2.95 -17.15
CA LYS A 47 1.53 -3.19 -18.17
C LYS A 47 1.38 -2.34 -19.45
N TYR A 48 0.23 -1.71 -19.68
CA TYR A 48 -0.01 -0.91 -20.88
C TYR A 48 0.31 0.56 -20.65
N THR A 49 0.03 1.07 -19.45
CA THR A 49 0.20 2.48 -19.08
C THR A 49 1.42 2.72 -18.19
N HIS A 50 2.02 1.65 -17.66
CA HIS A 50 3.10 1.66 -16.66
C HIS A 50 2.76 2.45 -15.39
N ARG A 51 1.46 2.56 -15.08
CA ARG A 51 0.93 3.26 -13.90
C ARG A 51 0.63 2.30 -12.77
N VAL A 52 0.55 2.82 -11.56
CA VAL A 52 0.19 2.02 -10.38
C VAL A 52 -1.29 1.65 -10.45
N LEU A 53 -1.58 0.36 -10.64
CA LEU A 53 -2.94 -0.16 -10.60
C LEU A 53 -3.43 -0.34 -9.16
N ALA A 54 -2.54 -0.79 -8.27
CA ALA A 54 -2.85 -0.95 -6.85
C ALA A 54 -1.58 -0.84 -5.99
N MET A 55 -1.74 -0.33 -4.77
CA MET A 55 -0.67 -0.18 -3.80
C MET A 55 -1.12 -0.66 -2.42
N TYR A 56 -0.25 -1.38 -1.74
CA TYR A 56 -0.50 -1.99 -0.44
C TYR A 56 0.69 -1.77 0.49
N VAL A 57 0.39 -1.70 1.79
CA VAL A 57 1.41 -1.76 2.83
C VAL A 57 1.88 -3.20 2.96
N LYS A 58 3.15 -3.46 2.71
CA LYS A 58 3.78 -4.77 2.85
C LYS A 58 4.31 -5.01 4.26
N ALA A 59 4.91 -3.98 4.85
CA ALA A 59 5.53 -4.06 6.18
C ALA A 59 5.40 -2.71 6.89
N VAL A 60 5.44 -2.74 8.21
CA VAL A 60 5.47 -1.56 9.07
C VAL A 60 6.58 -1.75 10.07
N GLN A 61 7.44 -0.74 10.25
CA GLN A 61 8.54 -0.78 11.21
C GLN A 61 7.99 -0.60 12.63
N PRO A 62 8.41 -1.42 13.60
CA PRO A 62 8.07 -1.22 14.99
C PRO A 62 8.51 0.16 15.50
N GLU A 63 7.74 0.75 16.41
CA GLU A 63 7.99 2.06 17.03
C GLU A 63 7.96 3.25 16.05
N SER A 64 7.66 3.01 14.77
CA SER A 64 7.49 4.06 13.77
C SER A 64 6.16 4.79 13.94
N MET A 65 6.08 6.00 13.39
CA MET A 65 4.82 6.74 13.33
C MET A 65 3.73 5.95 12.59
N ALA A 66 4.09 5.16 11.57
CA ALA A 66 3.14 4.32 10.86
C ALA A 66 2.50 3.26 11.77
N GLU A 67 3.27 2.66 12.69
CA GLU A 67 2.73 1.74 13.70
C GLU A 67 1.84 2.48 14.72
N GLN A 68 2.30 3.65 15.19
CA GLN A 68 1.55 4.47 16.15
C GLN A 68 0.19 4.93 15.60
N GLU A 69 0.14 5.24 14.30
CA GLU A 69 -1.10 5.58 13.59
C GLU A 69 -1.98 4.35 13.27
N GLY A 70 -1.52 3.14 13.64
CA GLY A 70 -2.26 1.90 13.50
C GLY A 70 -2.30 1.37 12.07
N ILE A 71 -1.33 1.72 11.23
CA ILE A 71 -1.18 1.15 9.90
C ILE A 71 -0.73 -0.30 10.04
N THR A 72 -1.39 -1.20 9.31
CA THR A 72 -1.08 -2.64 9.33
C THR A 72 -0.66 -3.12 7.95
N PRO A 73 0.24 -4.12 7.85
CA PRO A 73 0.46 -4.85 6.61
C PRO A 73 -0.86 -5.33 6.00
N GLY A 74 -0.95 -5.31 4.67
CA GLY A 74 -2.16 -5.60 3.89
C GLY A 74 -3.10 -4.40 3.73
N ALA A 75 -2.87 -3.27 4.41
CA ALA A 75 -3.67 -2.06 4.20
C ALA A 75 -3.53 -1.56 2.76
N ARG A 76 -4.66 -1.28 2.10
CA ARG A 76 -4.68 -0.77 0.73
C ARG A 76 -4.53 0.75 0.75
N ILE A 77 -3.61 1.25 -0.07
CA ILE A 77 -3.38 2.68 -0.29
C ILE A 77 -4.12 3.08 -1.58
N PHE A 78 -4.92 4.13 -1.50
CA PHE A 78 -5.72 4.68 -2.59
C PHE A 78 -5.16 5.98 -3.13
N GLY A 79 -4.46 6.75 -2.29
CA GLY A 79 -3.91 8.04 -2.68
C GLY A 79 -2.70 8.46 -1.87
N LEU A 80 -1.92 9.35 -2.46
CA LEU A 80 -0.70 9.94 -1.92
C LEU A 80 -0.79 11.46 -2.10
N ASN A 81 -0.66 12.22 -1.01
CA ASN A 81 -0.75 13.68 -1.01
C ASN A 81 -1.99 14.23 -1.75
N GLY A 82 -3.12 13.52 -1.65
CA GLY A 82 -4.38 13.90 -2.30
C GLY A 82 -4.52 13.47 -3.76
N LEU A 83 -3.52 12.82 -4.35
CA LEU A 83 -3.58 12.25 -5.70
C LEU A 83 -3.84 10.74 -5.64
N ALA A 84 -4.75 10.25 -6.49
CA ALA A 84 -5.00 8.81 -6.59
C ALA A 84 -3.76 8.06 -7.08
N VAL A 85 -3.54 6.84 -6.58
CA VAL A 85 -2.33 6.06 -6.88
C VAL A 85 -2.14 5.80 -8.38
N ASP A 86 -3.20 5.70 -9.17
CA ASP A 86 -3.15 5.49 -10.63
C ASP A 86 -2.60 6.68 -11.42
N ASN A 87 -2.38 7.83 -10.78
CA ASN A 87 -1.69 8.96 -11.41
C ASN A 87 -0.16 8.79 -11.42
N PHE A 88 0.38 7.87 -10.63
CA PHE A 88 1.83 7.68 -10.51
C PHE A 88 2.33 6.56 -11.42
N GLN A 89 3.52 6.74 -11.97
CA GLN A 89 4.26 5.66 -12.64
C GLN A 89 4.67 4.60 -11.60
N ALA A 90 4.55 3.33 -11.95
CA ALA A 90 4.81 2.19 -11.06
C ALA A 90 6.30 1.87 -10.90
N THR A 91 7.13 2.90 -10.67
CA THR A 91 8.58 2.74 -10.56
C THR A 91 9.16 3.55 -9.40
N PHE A 92 10.18 2.97 -8.77
CA PHE A 92 11.06 3.64 -7.81
C PHE A 92 12.40 4.04 -8.42
N GLY A 93 12.50 4.07 -9.75
CA GLY A 93 13.69 4.52 -10.45
C GLY A 93 14.11 5.93 -10.01
N GLU A 94 15.40 6.23 -10.13
CA GLU A 94 15.94 7.54 -9.74
C GLU A 94 15.15 8.68 -10.41
N GLY A 95 14.79 9.69 -9.62
CA GLY A 95 14.03 10.84 -10.12
C GLY A 95 12.53 10.57 -10.32
N SER A 96 12.02 9.36 -10.10
CA SER A 96 10.59 9.05 -10.19
C SER A 96 9.79 9.69 -9.05
N GLU A 97 8.50 9.91 -9.25
CA GLU A 97 7.64 10.55 -8.25
C GLU A 97 7.56 9.72 -6.96
N LEU A 98 7.33 8.40 -7.07
CA LEU A 98 7.31 7.50 -5.91
C LEU A 98 8.67 7.43 -5.20
N ASN A 99 9.77 7.52 -5.96
CA ASN A 99 11.11 7.60 -5.38
C ASN A 99 11.24 8.87 -4.51
N ARG A 100 10.86 10.04 -5.02
CA ARG A 100 10.93 11.31 -4.27
C ARG A 100 9.99 11.36 -3.07
N LEU A 101 8.88 10.64 -3.12
CA LEU A 101 7.90 10.58 -2.04
C LEU A 101 8.33 9.67 -0.89
N PHE A 102 9.02 8.57 -1.18
CA PHE A 102 9.30 7.52 -0.18
C PHE A 102 10.77 7.21 0.06
N LEU A 103 11.69 7.72 -0.76
CA LEU A 103 13.13 7.51 -0.62
C LEU A 103 13.83 8.86 -0.40
N ASN A 104 14.98 8.82 0.28
CA ASN A 104 15.84 9.97 0.53
C ASN A 104 15.11 11.20 1.13
N ARG A 105 14.10 10.96 1.98
CA ARG A 105 13.33 12.02 2.65
C ARG A 105 14.14 12.60 3.81
N ASN A 106 14.08 13.92 3.97
CA ASN A 106 14.79 14.60 5.05
C ASN A 106 13.97 14.58 6.34
N ASN A 107 14.60 14.92 7.46
CA ASN A 107 13.86 15.12 8.71
C ASN A 107 12.77 16.17 8.52
N GLY A 108 11.54 15.86 8.94
CA GLY A 108 10.39 16.76 8.81
C GLY A 108 9.68 16.72 7.45
N ASP A 109 10.22 16.03 6.44
CA ASP A 109 9.45 15.70 5.25
C ASP A 109 8.23 14.86 5.65
N HIS A 110 7.12 15.02 4.93
CA HIS A 110 5.91 14.28 5.21
C HIS A 110 5.32 13.67 3.95
N VAL A 111 4.46 12.67 4.14
CA VAL A 111 3.60 12.10 3.12
C VAL A 111 2.23 11.83 3.72
N THR A 112 1.17 12.23 3.02
CA THR A 112 -0.21 11.90 3.41
C THR A 112 -0.68 10.72 2.60
N LEU A 113 -1.06 9.65 3.29
CA LEU A 113 -1.59 8.44 2.71
C LEU A 113 -3.11 8.42 2.86
N GLU A 114 -3.82 8.17 1.78
CA GLU A 114 -5.21 7.73 1.84
C GLU A 114 -5.23 6.20 1.85
N LEU A 115 -5.70 5.59 2.93
CA LEU A 115 -5.64 4.14 3.10
C LEU A 115 -6.91 3.55 3.73
N LYS A 116 -7.22 2.30 3.38
CA LYS A 116 -8.27 1.51 4.03
C LYS A 116 -7.62 0.52 4.99
N LEU A 117 -7.80 0.77 6.29
CA LEU A 117 -7.41 -0.17 7.33
C LEU A 117 -8.41 -1.33 7.38
N MET A 118 -7.89 -2.55 7.55
CA MET A 118 -8.68 -3.79 7.47
C MET A 118 -9.84 -3.82 8.47
N ASN A 119 -9.66 -3.19 9.64
CA ASN A 119 -10.61 -3.20 10.75
C ASN A 119 -11.40 -1.88 10.90
N LYS A 120 -11.40 -1.00 9.89
CA LYS A 120 -12.12 0.28 9.94
C LYS A 120 -13.05 0.44 8.72
N ARG A 121 -14.16 1.13 8.93
CA ARG A 121 -15.05 1.55 7.83
C ARG A 121 -14.46 2.78 7.14
N GLY A 122 -14.50 2.76 5.81
CA GLY A 122 -14.03 3.87 4.96
C GLY A 122 -12.52 3.96 4.81
N THR A 123 -12.09 4.88 3.93
CA THR A 123 -10.69 5.30 3.82
C THR A 123 -10.38 6.35 4.88
N ARG A 124 -9.10 6.49 5.22
CA ARG A 124 -8.58 7.49 6.15
C ARG A 124 -7.36 8.16 5.55
N PHE A 125 -7.17 9.42 5.90
CA PHE A 125 -5.97 10.18 5.58
C PHE A 125 -5.04 10.16 6.79
N ILE A 126 -3.84 9.65 6.60
CA ILE A 126 -2.80 9.57 7.64
C ILE A 126 -1.57 10.29 7.11
N THR A 127 -1.12 11.33 7.82
CA THR A 127 0.11 12.04 7.48
C THR A 127 1.26 11.47 8.31
N LEU A 128 2.24 10.91 7.62
CA LEU A 128 3.46 10.42 8.23
C LEU A 128 4.57 11.44 8.06
N VAL A 129 5.35 11.63 9.12
CA VAL A 129 6.51 12.54 9.14
C VAL A 129 7.77 11.71 9.22
N GLN A 130 8.75 12.03 8.39
CA GLN A 130 10.05 11.41 8.41
C GLN A 130 10.82 11.98 9.60
N HIS A 131 11.13 11.11 10.55
CA HIS A 131 12.05 11.44 11.62
C HIS A 131 13.43 10.91 11.24
N SER A 132 14.41 11.79 11.05
CA SER A 132 15.82 11.40 10.96
C SER A 132 16.29 10.98 12.35
N GLY A 133 15.90 9.79 12.77
CA GLY A 133 16.08 9.38 14.16
C GLY A 133 15.49 8.02 14.46
N LEU A 134 15.94 6.99 13.73
CA LEU A 134 16.09 5.62 14.25
C LEU A 134 17.04 4.90 13.29
N ASN A 135 18.31 5.30 13.36
CA ASN A 135 19.37 4.37 13.11
C ASN A 135 19.17 3.28 14.17
N VAL A 136 18.53 2.17 13.80
CA VAL A 136 18.32 1.05 14.71
C VAL A 136 19.72 0.52 15.02
N ASN A 137 20.34 1.09 16.05
CA ASN A 137 21.49 0.48 16.68
C ASN A 137 20.92 -0.79 17.30
N ILE A 138 21.07 -1.90 16.58
CA ILE A 138 20.89 -3.23 17.11
C ILE A 138 22.03 -3.39 18.13
N SER A 139 21.83 -2.80 19.30
CA SER A 139 22.61 -3.13 20.47
C SER A 139 22.32 -4.59 20.71
N GLN A 140 23.25 -5.43 20.28
CA GLN A 140 23.44 -6.80 20.71
C GLN A 140 23.25 -6.82 22.23
N ARG A 141 22.04 -7.14 22.69
CA ARG A 141 21.82 -7.54 24.08
C ARG A 141 22.50 -8.89 24.23
N HIS A 142 23.80 -8.87 24.46
CA HIS A 142 24.50 -9.98 25.06
C HIS A 142 23.90 -10.16 26.47
N PRO A 143 23.33 -11.32 26.81
CA PRO A 143 22.99 -11.57 28.20
C PRO A 143 24.30 -11.63 28.99
N LEU A 144 24.41 -10.79 30.03
CA LEU A 144 25.37 -10.99 31.10
C LEU A 144 24.96 -12.27 31.84
N ALA A 145 25.53 -13.40 31.43
CA ALA A 145 25.53 -14.60 32.27
C ALA A 145 26.51 -14.34 33.42
N ARG A 146 25.97 -14.44 34.64
CA ARG A 146 26.69 -14.37 35.91
C ARG A 146 27.59 -15.59 36.10
#